data_AF-A0A7K7MI10-F1
#
_entry.id   AF-A0A7K7MI10-F1
#
_cell.length_a   1.000
_cell.length_b   1.000
_cell.length_c   1.000
_cell.angle_alpha   90.00
_cell.angle_beta   90.00
_cell.angle_gamma   90.00
#
_symmetry.space_group_name_H-M   'P 1'
#
loop_
_entity.id
_entity.type
_entity.pdbx_description
1 polymer ?
#
loop_
_entity_poly.entity_id
_entity_poly.type
_entity_poly.pdbx_seq_one_letter_code
_entity_poly.pdbx_strand_id
1 'polypeptide(L)' 'SEISEDAPSGTVVALLHVQDRDSAANGEVRCSIDEGVPFRLEKSFDDYYRVVTARELDREQVSEYNV' A
#
# COMPACT_ATOMS: atom_id res chain seq x y z
N SER A 1 10.64 -8.81 1.51
CA SER A 1 10.97 -7.58 2.26
C SER A 1 10.57 -7.84 3.70
N GLU A 2 11.40 -7.48 4.67
CA GLU A 2 11.11 -7.71 6.09
C GLU A 2 10.66 -6.40 6.74
N ILE A 3 9.59 -6.47 7.55
CA ILE A 3 9.03 -5.34 8.27
C ILE A 3 8.86 -5.76 9.72
N SER A 4 9.31 -4.90 10.64
CA SER A 4 9.14 -5.11 12.06
C SER A 4 7.66 -5.18 12.41
N GLU A 5 7.26 -6.13 13.25
CA GLU A 5 5.86 -6.18 13.72
C GLU A 5 5.52 -4.99 14.62
N ASP A 6 6.52 -4.49 15.36
CA ASP A 6 6.47 -3.25 16.14
C ASP A 6 6.45 -1.96 15.28
N ALA A 7 6.37 -2.07 13.95
CA ALA A 7 6.33 -0.90 13.09
C ALA A 7 5.07 -0.06 13.39
N PRO A 8 5.21 1.26 13.65
CA PRO A 8 4.06 2.10 13.92
C PRO A 8 3.13 2.16 12.70
N SER A 9 1.85 2.42 12.95
CA SER A 9 0.89 2.71 11.89
C SER A 9 1.36 3.90 11.05
N GLY A 10 1.27 3.77 9.73
CA GLY A 10 1.78 4.74 8.76
C GLY A 10 3.18 4.43 8.23
N THR A 11 3.81 3.34 8.67
CA THR A 11 5.09 2.87 8.11
C THR A 11 4.90 2.50 6.64
N VAL A 12 5.73 3.08 5.76
CA VAL A 12 5.69 2.77 4.32
C VAL A 12 6.34 1.41 4.08
N VAL A 13 5.59 0.52 3.44
CA VAL A 13 6.04 -0.85 3.15
C VAL A 13 6.39 -1.05 1.68
N ALA A 14 5.74 -0.29 0.79
CA ALA A 14 5.99 -0.30 -0.64
C ALA A 14 5.64 1.05 -1.28
N LEU A 15 6.33 1.37 -2.37
CA LEU A 15 6.04 2.49 -3.25
C LEU A 15 5.71 1.93 -4.63
N LEU A 16 4.54 2.29 -5.16
CA LEU A 16 4.06 1.91 -6.48
C LEU A 16 4.08 3.13 -7.38
N HIS A 17 4.54 2.94 -8.62
CA HIS A 17 4.42 3.92 -9.68
C HIS A 17 3.47 3.36 -10.72
N VAL A 18 2.41 4.10 -11.05
CA VAL A 18 1.32 3.62 -11.88
C VAL A 18 1.09 4.59 -13.01
N GLN A 19 1.41 4.18 -14.23
CA GLN A 19 1.37 5.05 -15.40
C GLN A 19 0.40 4.50 -16.45
N ASP A 20 -0.52 5.34 -16.89
CA ASP A 20 -1.32 5.13 -18.10
C ASP A 20 -0.76 6.02 -19.23
N ARG A 21 -0.77 5.53 -20.46
CA ARG A 21 -0.28 6.27 -21.64
C ARG A 21 -1.32 7.24 -22.19
N ASP A 22 -2.57 7.04 -21.84
CA ASP A 22 -3.66 7.90 -22.28
C ASP A 22 -3.66 9.24 -21.50
N SER A 23 -4.33 10.23 -22.05
CA SER A 23 -4.36 11.59 -21.51
C SER A 23 -5.70 11.93 -20.87
N ALA A 24 -5.67 12.90 -19.95
CA ALA A 24 -6.84 13.43 -19.25
C ALA A 24 -7.62 12.31 -18.53
N ALA A 25 -8.95 12.26 -18.68
CA ALA A 25 -9.79 11.29 -17.98
C ALA A 25 -9.46 9.83 -18.32
N ASN A 26 -8.92 9.56 -19.52
CA ASN A 26 -8.54 8.21 -19.92
C ASN A 26 -7.22 7.75 -19.28
N GLY A 27 -6.40 8.69 -18.79
CA GLY A 27 -5.18 8.38 -18.04
C GLY A 27 -5.38 8.34 -16.52
N GLU A 28 -6.61 8.53 -16.03
CA GLU A 28 -6.87 8.52 -14.59
C GLU A 28 -6.86 7.08 -14.05
N VAL A 29 -5.84 6.75 -13.27
CA VAL A 29 -5.73 5.43 -12.63
C VAL A 29 -6.31 5.45 -11.22
N ARG A 30 -7.09 4.42 -10.89
CA ARG A 30 -7.60 4.16 -9.54
C ARG A 30 -7.11 2.80 -9.08
N CYS A 31 -6.49 2.79 -7.91
CA CYS A 31 -5.97 1.59 -7.28
C CYS A 31 -6.72 1.33 -5.97
N SER A 32 -6.89 0.07 -5.64
CA SER A 32 -7.53 -0.40 -4.40
C SER A 32 -6.73 -1.54 -3.79
N ILE A 33 -6.83 -1.68 -2.48
CA ILE A 33 -6.27 -2.78 -1.70
C ILE A 33 -7.42 -3.44 -0.93
N ASP A 34 -7.31 -4.72 -0.62
CA ASP A 34 -8.31 -5.43 0.19
C ASP A 34 -8.47 -4.76 1.56
N GLU A 35 -9.70 -4.62 2.04
CA GLU A 35 -10.00 -4.07 3.35
C GLU A 35 -9.71 -5.08 4.48
N GLY A 36 -9.52 -6.35 4.15
CA GLY A 36 -9.21 -7.43 5.11
C GLY A 36 -7.77 -7.47 5.61
N VAL A 37 -6.86 -6.67 5.04
CA VAL A 37 -5.42 -6.68 5.41
C VAL A 37 -5.06 -5.45 6.27
N PRO A 38 -4.02 -5.52 7.12
CA PRO A 38 -3.62 -4.42 8.00
C PRO A 38 -2.84 -3.31 7.26
N PHE A 39 -3.09 -3.14 5.97
CA PHE A 39 -2.43 -2.16 5.11
C PHE A 39 -3.46 -1.25 4.47
N ARG A 40 -3.03 -0.04 4.10
CA ARG A 40 -3.84 0.89 3.32
C ARG A 40 -3.02 1.48 2.19
N LEU A 41 -3.70 1.74 1.09
CA LEU A 41 -3.13 2.42 -0.06
C LEU A 41 -3.39 3.92 0.08
N GLU A 42 -2.33 4.72 -0.01
CA GLU A 42 -2.45 6.18 -0.04
C GLU A 42 -1.89 6.72 -1.35
N LYS A 43 -2.65 7.61 -2.00
CA LYS A 43 -2.15 8.36 -3.16
C LYS A 43 -1.08 9.35 -2.70
N SER A 44 0.08 9.31 -3.34
CA SER A 44 1.17 10.25 -3.13
C SER A 44 1.13 11.34 -4.23
N PHE A 45 2.24 12.04 -4.44
CA PHE A 45 2.38 12.99 -5.53
C PHE A 45 2.38 12.27 -6.88
N ASP A 46 1.71 12.87 -7.86
CA ASP A 46 1.68 12.39 -9.26
C ASP A 46 1.08 10.97 -9.38
N ASP A 47 1.78 10.09 -10.10
CA ASP A 47 1.40 8.71 -10.41
C ASP A 47 1.88 7.69 -9.36
N TYR A 48 2.25 8.18 -8.17
CA TYR A 48 2.74 7.33 -7.09
C TYR A 48 1.68 7.00 -6.05
N TYR A 49 1.71 5.76 -5.58
CA TYR A 49 0.95 5.28 -4.44
C TYR A 49 1.89 4.67 -3.42
N ARG A 50 1.59 4.86 -2.14
CA ARG A 50 2.32 4.22 -1.03
C ARG A 50 1.40 3.24 -0.33
N VAL A 51 1.90 2.04 -0.08
CA VAL A 51 1.25 1.09 0.84
C VAL A 51 1.85 1.36 2.21
N VAL A 52 0.99 1.58 3.19
CA VAL A 52 1.39 1.85 4.57
C VAL A 52 0.70 0.89 5.53
N THR A 53 1.35 0.60 6.64
CA THR A 53 0.70 -0.09 7.76
C THR A 53 -0.47 0.74 8.27
N ALA A 54 -1.63 0.11 8.48
CA ALA A 54 -2.84 0.74 8.99
C ALA A 54 -3.20 0.24 10.40
N ARG A 55 -2.68 -0.92 10.78
CA ARG A 55 -2.87 -1.58 12.08
C ARG A 55 -1.58 -2.25 12.51
N GLU A 56 -1.55 -2.67 13.77
CA GLU A 56 -0.48 -3.50 14.33
C GLU A 56 -0.36 -4.82 13.57
N LEU A 57 0.87 -5.31 13.47
CA LEU A 57 1.19 -6.60 12.89
C LEU A 57 1.52 -7.55 14.04
N ASP A 58 1.16 -8.82 13.89
CA ASP A 58 1.47 -9.87 14.85
C ASP A 58 1.97 -11.09 14.05
N ARG A 59 3.26 -11.39 14.18
CA ARG A 59 3.93 -12.44 13.42
C ARG A 59 3.47 -13.84 13.84
N GLU A 60 3.07 -14.04 15.11
CA GLU A 60 2.52 -15.31 15.58
C GLU A 60 1.12 -15.58 15.01
N GLN A 61 0.31 -14.53 14.78
CA GLN A 61 -0.99 -14.65 14.13
C GLN A 61 -0.87 -14.82 12.61
N VAL A 62 -0.10 -13.95 11.96
CA VAL A 62 0.10 -13.96 10.50
C VAL A 62 1.55 -13.58 10.19
N SER A 63 2.34 -14.57 9.75
CA SER A 63 3.75 -14.38 9.46
C SER A 63 4.04 -13.78 8.09
N GLU A 64 3.07 -13.83 7.16
CA GLU A 64 3.22 -13.35 5.78
C GLU A 64 1.89 -12.81 5.24
N TYR A 65 1.97 -11.72 4.47
CA TYR A 65 0.83 -11.12 3.78
C TYR A 65 1.08 -11.13 2.27
N ASN A 66 0.07 -11.58 1.51
CA ASN A 66 0.04 -11.44 0.07
C ASN A 66 -0.93 -10.29 -0.27
N VAL A 67 -0.37 -9.21 -0.80
CA VAL A 67 -1.02 -7.90 -0.96
C VAL A 67 -0.95 -7.49 -2.42
#